data_AF-A0AA36N9J9-F1
#
_entry.id   AF-A0AA36N9J9-F1
#
_cell.length_a   1.000
_cell.length_b   1.000
_cell.length_c   1.000
_cell.angle_alpha   90.00
_cell.angle_beta   90.00
_cell.angle_gamma   90.00
#
_symmetry.space_group_name_H-M   'P 1'
#
loop_
_entity.id
_entity.type
_entity.pdbx_description
1 polymer ?
#
loop_
_entity_poly.entity_id
_entity_poly.type
_entity_poly.pdbx_seq_one_letter_code
_entity_poly.pdbx_strand_id
1 'polypeptide(L)'
;SLPSCLRWMAGLTRRPKEPGASLFAELLALDGRADKEDYFDAASGEWDVEGLQDDLRMTKAKLAGLREEPGASLFAELLALDGRADKEDYFDAASGEWDVEGLQNDLRMTKAKLAGLRKEPGASLSAELLALDGRADKEDYFDAASGEWDVEGLQDDLRSWLG
;
A
#
# COMPACT_ATOMS: atom_id res chain seq x y z
N SER A 1 -71.45 -33.91 8.31
CA SER A 1 -71.78 -33.00 7.20
C SER A 1 -70.82 -31.82 7.17
N LEU A 2 -69.95 -31.84 6.14
CA LEU A 2 -69.32 -30.77 5.35
C LEU A 2 -68.68 -29.50 6.02
N PRO A 3 -67.69 -28.85 5.37
CA PRO A 3 -66.43 -29.40 4.82
C PRO A 3 -65.21 -28.43 4.93
N SER A 4 -64.04 -28.95 4.53
CA SER A 4 -63.02 -28.28 3.69
C SER A 4 -62.22 -27.03 4.15
N CYS A 5 -60.91 -27.28 4.15
CA CYS A 5 -59.86 -26.41 3.60
C CYS A 5 -59.23 -25.32 4.50
N LEU A 6 -57.91 -25.21 4.33
CA LEU A 6 -57.02 -24.10 4.74
C LEU A 6 -56.42 -24.17 6.14
N ARG A 7 -55.33 -24.94 6.30
CA ARG A 7 -54.11 -24.41 6.93
C ARG A 7 -52.87 -25.25 6.60
N TRP A 8 -52.64 -25.58 5.33
CA TRP A 8 -51.29 -25.86 4.87
C TRP A 8 -50.65 -24.55 4.39
N MET A 9 -49.34 -24.42 4.61
CA MET A 9 -48.46 -23.30 4.21
C MET A 9 -48.34 -22.14 5.21
N ALA A 10 -47.57 -22.36 6.26
CA ALA A 10 -46.65 -21.34 6.76
C ALA A 10 -45.26 -21.95 6.97
N GLY A 11 -44.79 -22.71 5.98
CA GLY A 11 -43.36 -22.76 5.73
C GLY A 11 -42.98 -21.38 5.21
N LEU A 12 -42.66 -20.45 6.13
CA LEU A 12 -41.87 -19.28 5.80
C LEU A 12 -40.50 -19.81 5.36
N THR A 13 -40.44 -20.28 4.11
CA THR A 13 -39.20 -20.25 3.36
C THR A 13 -38.81 -18.77 3.36
N ARG A 14 -37.94 -18.38 4.29
CA ARG A 14 -36.98 -17.32 4.00
C ARG A 14 -36.43 -17.74 2.64
N ARG A 15 -36.88 -17.09 1.55
CA ARG A 15 -36.26 -17.30 0.24
C ARG A 15 -34.77 -17.11 0.52
N PRO A 16 -33.90 -18.11 0.28
CA PRO A 16 -32.48 -17.86 0.41
C PRO A 16 -32.23 -16.62 -0.44
N LYS A 17 -31.67 -15.59 0.18
CA LYS A 17 -31.24 -14.38 -0.52
C LYS A 17 -30.40 -14.90 -1.68
N GLU A 18 -30.89 -14.81 -2.91
CA GLU A 18 -30.16 -15.39 -4.04
C GLU A 18 -28.80 -14.71 -4.04
N PRO A 19 -27.71 -15.47 -3.87
CA PRO A 19 -26.39 -14.87 -3.67
C PRO A 19 -26.05 -13.94 -4.83
N GLY A 20 -26.42 -14.31 -6.06
CA GLY A 20 -26.26 -13.47 -7.26
C GLY A 20 -27.01 -12.14 -7.18
N ALA A 21 -28.30 -12.13 -6.83
CA ALA A 21 -29.07 -10.89 -6.73
C ALA A 21 -28.50 -9.90 -5.69
N SER A 22 -27.95 -10.42 -4.59
CA SER A 22 -27.32 -9.57 -3.56
C SER A 22 -25.96 -9.03 -4.03
N LEU A 23 -25.17 -9.85 -4.72
CA LEU A 23 -23.88 -9.45 -5.29
C LEU A 23 -24.07 -8.42 -6.41
N PHE A 24 -25.05 -8.60 -7.29
CA PHE A 24 -25.35 -7.63 -8.34
C PHE A 24 -25.79 -6.28 -7.78
N ALA A 25 -26.63 -6.26 -6.73
CA ALA A 25 -27.01 -5.00 -6.07
C ALA A 25 -25.81 -4.28 -5.44
N GLU A 26 -24.85 -5.03 -4.91
CA GLU A 26 -23.61 -4.48 -4.38
C GLU A 26 -22.68 -3.99 -5.50
N LEU A 27 -22.53 -4.75 -6.59
CA LEU A 27 -21.77 -4.32 -7.77
C LEU A 27 -22.36 -3.04 -8.37
N LEU A 28 -23.68 -2.97 -8.56
CA LEU A 28 -24.36 -1.80 -9.10
C LEU A 28 -24.22 -0.56 -8.19
N ALA A 29 -24.14 -0.76 -6.87
CA ALA A 29 -23.89 0.34 -5.93
C ALA A 29 -22.46 0.88 -6.02
N LEU A 30 -21.49 0.05 -6.44
CA LEU A 30 -20.08 0.41 -6.59
C LEU A 30 -19.75 0.87 -8.02
N ASP A 31 -20.38 0.28 -9.02
CA ASP A 31 -20.27 0.57 -10.44
C ASP A 31 -21.68 0.60 -11.06
N GLY A 32 -22.23 1.81 -11.20
CA GLY A 32 -23.59 2.04 -11.71
C GLY A 32 -23.79 1.70 -13.19
N ARG A 33 -22.80 1.11 -13.87
CA ARG A 33 -22.85 0.68 -15.26
C ARG A 33 -23.08 -0.83 -15.43
N ALA A 34 -23.11 -1.59 -14.34
CA ALA A 34 -23.34 -3.03 -14.40
C ALA A 34 -24.75 -3.34 -14.91
N ASP A 35 -24.84 -4.05 -16.04
CA ASP A 35 -26.12 -4.46 -16.63
C ASP A 35 -26.53 -5.84 -16.11
N LYS A 36 -27.80 -5.99 -15.75
CA LYS A 36 -28.30 -7.24 -15.17
C LYS A 36 -28.22 -8.42 -16.14
N GLU A 37 -28.37 -8.15 -17.44
CA GLU A 37 -28.36 -9.15 -18.49
C GLU A 37 -26.99 -9.83 -18.67
N ASP A 38 -25.90 -9.19 -18.21
CA ASP A 38 -24.56 -9.76 -18.25
C ASP A 38 -24.34 -10.87 -17.21
N TYR A 39 -25.16 -10.88 -16.15
CA TYR A 39 -24.97 -11.76 -14.98
C TYR A 39 -26.17 -12.64 -14.65
N PHE A 40 -27.31 -12.46 -15.32
CA PHE A 40 -28.53 -13.21 -15.07
C PHE A 40 -29.07 -13.80 -16.36
N ASP A 41 -29.10 -15.13 -16.44
CA ASP A 41 -29.71 -15.86 -17.54
C ASP A 41 -31.21 -16.08 -17.25
N ALA A 42 -32.06 -15.38 -17.99
CA ALA A 42 -33.51 -15.47 -17.84
C ALA A 42 -34.10 -16.82 -18.32
N ALA A 43 -33.38 -17.56 -19.16
CA ALA A 43 -33.84 -18.85 -19.69
C ALA A 43 -33.64 -19.98 -18.66
N SER A 44 -32.52 -19.98 -17.95
CA SER A 44 -32.22 -20.92 -16.87
C SER A 44 -32.69 -20.42 -15.48
N GLY A 45 -32.86 -19.11 -15.32
CA GLY A 45 -33.15 -18.48 -14.03
C GLY A 45 -31.94 -18.44 -13.10
N GLU A 46 -30.73 -18.63 -13.64
CA GLU A 46 -29.50 -18.73 -12.87
C GLU A 46 -28.69 -17.44 -12.93
N TRP A 47 -27.96 -17.16 -11.86
CA TRP A 47 -27.02 -16.04 -11.76
C TRP A 47 -25.61 -16.54 -12.01
N ASP A 48 -24.82 -15.77 -12.77
CA ASP A 48 -23.37 -15.91 -12.81
C ASP A 48 -22.74 -15.33 -11.54
N VAL A 49 -22.75 -16.14 -10.49
CA VAL A 49 -22.21 -15.76 -9.18
C VAL A 49 -20.68 -15.60 -9.25
N GLU A 50 -19.97 -16.39 -10.06
CA GLU A 50 -18.52 -16.29 -10.19
C GLU A 50 -18.13 -14.99 -10.89
N GLY A 51 -18.78 -14.64 -12.01
CA GLY A 51 -18.57 -13.37 -12.71
C GLY A 51 -18.87 -12.16 -11.82
N LEU A 52 -20.00 -12.19 -11.09
CA LEU A 52 -20.33 -11.15 -10.12
C LEU A 52 -19.30 -10.99 -9.01
N GLN A 53 -18.77 -12.10 -8.48
CA GLN A 53 -17.74 -12.04 -7.44
C GLN A 53 -16.43 -11.47 -7.98
N ASP A 54 -16.06 -11.83 -9.22
CA ASP A 54 -14.82 -11.35 -9.81
C ASP A 54 -14.88 -9.85 -10.11
N ASP A 55 -15.95 -9.38 -10.73
CA ASP A 55 -16.13 -7.95 -11.04
C ASP A 55 -16.28 -7.10 -9.79
N LEU A 56 -16.93 -7.62 -8.75
CA LEU A 56 -17.07 -6.96 -7.46
C LEU A 56 -15.74 -6.93 -6.71
N ARG A 57 -14.90 -7.96 -6.83
CA ARG A 57 -13.51 -7.97 -6.33
C ARG A 57 -12.65 -6.97 -7.09
N MET A 58 -12.74 -6.91 -8.42
CA MET A 58 -11.99 -5.96 -9.24
C MET A 58 -12.41 -4.51 -8.97
N THR A 59 -13.72 -4.26 -8.88
CA THR A 59 -14.28 -2.94 -8.54
C THR A 59 -13.87 -2.52 -7.13
N LYS A 60 -13.95 -3.41 -6.14
CA LYS A 60 -13.47 -3.12 -4.78
C LYS A 60 -11.96 -2.91 -4.73
N ALA A 61 -11.16 -3.67 -5.48
CA ALA A 61 -9.71 -3.50 -5.54
C ALA A 61 -9.35 -2.16 -6.21
N LYS A 62 -10.06 -1.78 -7.28
CA LYS A 62 -9.94 -0.48 -7.93
C LYS A 62 -10.32 0.65 -6.97
N LEU A 63 -11.44 0.51 -6.26
CA LEU A 63 -11.86 1.46 -5.23
C LEU A 63 -10.91 1.49 -4.05
N ALA A 64 -10.33 0.36 -3.62
CA ALA A 64 -9.34 0.33 -2.55
C ALA A 64 -8.02 0.99 -2.97
N GLY A 65 -7.58 0.79 -4.22
CA GLY A 65 -6.46 1.52 -4.82
C GLY A 65 -6.74 3.01 -5.01
N LEU A 66 -8.01 3.42 -5.00
CA LEU A 66 -8.46 4.82 -4.99
C LEU A 66 -8.75 5.36 -3.57
N ARG A 67 -8.78 4.50 -2.53
CA ARG A 67 -9.29 4.85 -1.17
C ARG A 67 -8.24 4.73 -0.07
N GLU A 68 -7.11 4.08 -0.32
CA GLU A 68 -5.85 4.61 0.18
C GLU A 68 -5.62 5.89 -0.60
N GLU A 69 -5.47 7.05 0.03
CA GLU A 69 -4.98 8.26 -0.64
C GLU A 69 -3.46 8.12 -0.66
N PRO A 70 -2.82 7.47 -1.67
CA PRO A 70 -1.38 7.26 -1.66
C PRO A 70 -0.63 8.57 -1.45
N GLY A 71 -1.17 9.70 -1.94
CA GLY A 71 -0.58 11.01 -1.71
C GLY A 71 -0.52 11.42 -0.24
N ALA A 72 -1.57 11.20 0.55
CA ALA A 72 -1.56 11.56 1.98
C ALA A 72 -0.53 10.74 2.78
N SER A 73 -0.45 9.44 2.50
CA SER A 73 0.53 8.54 3.14
C SER A 73 1.96 8.86 2.70
N LEU A 74 2.19 9.11 1.41
CA LEU A 74 3.49 9.48 0.87
C LEU A 74 3.95 10.85 1.38
N PHE A 75 3.04 11.82 1.50
CA PHE A 75 3.33 13.12 2.08
C PHE A 75 3.69 13.02 3.56
N ALA A 76 2.96 12.21 4.34
CA ALA A 76 3.32 11.99 5.74
C ALA A 76 4.72 11.36 5.89
N GLU A 77 5.08 10.43 5.00
CA GLU A 77 6.42 9.83 4.98
C GLU A 77 7.49 10.85 4.55
N LEU A 78 7.23 11.64 3.52
CA LEU A 78 8.14 12.71 3.07
C LEU A 78 8.34 13.75 4.16
N LEU A 79 7.28 14.21 4.81
CA LEU A 79 7.34 15.18 5.92
C LEU A 79 8.14 14.64 7.11
N ALA A 80 8.07 13.33 7.38
CA ALA A 80 8.87 12.70 8.43
C ALA A 80 10.37 12.66 8.10
N LEU A 81 10.74 12.60 6.81
CA LEU A 81 12.13 12.57 6.34
C LEU A 81 12.69 13.97 6.04
N ASP A 82 11.85 14.86 5.54
CA ASP A 82 12.13 16.26 5.23
C ASP A 82 10.97 17.14 5.71
N GLY A 83 11.12 17.68 6.92
CA GLY A 83 10.11 18.52 7.59
C GLY A 83 9.82 19.85 6.91
N ARG A 84 10.35 20.10 5.71
CA ARG A 84 10.11 21.30 4.91
C ARG A 84 9.08 21.09 3.79
N ALA A 85 8.63 19.87 3.56
CA ALA A 85 7.62 19.59 2.56
C ALA A 85 6.30 20.31 2.91
N ASP A 86 5.80 21.14 2.00
CA ASP A 86 4.49 21.77 2.15
C ASP A 86 3.41 20.93 1.48
N LYS A 87 2.25 20.81 2.10
CA LYS A 87 1.11 20.08 1.54
C LYS A 87 0.62 20.77 0.25
N GLU A 88 0.71 22.09 0.19
CA GLU A 88 0.23 22.89 -0.95
C GLU A 88 1.02 22.64 -2.24
N ASP A 89 2.25 22.12 -2.13
CA ASP A 89 3.08 21.75 -3.27
C ASP A 89 2.62 20.44 -3.94
N TYR A 90 1.87 19.60 -3.22
CA TYR A 90 1.51 18.25 -3.66
C TYR A 90 0.01 17.96 -3.62
N PHE A 91 -0.82 18.88 -3.11
CA PHE A 91 -2.26 18.69 -3.01
C PHE A 91 -2.99 19.88 -3.61
N ASP A 92 -3.76 19.63 -4.67
CA ASP A 92 -4.65 20.62 -5.26
C ASP A 92 -5.99 20.60 -4.51
N ALA A 93 -6.26 21.66 -3.73
CA ALA A 93 -7.49 21.77 -2.96
C ALA A 93 -8.74 22.04 -3.82
N ALA A 94 -8.59 22.50 -5.06
CA ALA A 94 -9.70 22.74 -5.98
C ALA A 94 -10.17 21.45 -6.66
N SER A 95 -9.25 20.53 -7.00
CA SER A 95 -9.58 19.22 -7.55
C SER A 95 -9.70 18.11 -6.50
N GLY A 96 -9.09 18.30 -5.32
CA GLY A 96 -8.98 17.28 -4.27
C GLY A 96 -7.96 16.19 -4.59
N GLU A 97 -7.05 16.43 -5.53
CA GLU A 97 -6.10 15.44 -6.04
C GLU A 97 -4.69 15.66 -5.47
N TRP A 98 -3.95 14.56 -5.31
CA TRP A 98 -2.54 14.59 -4.91
C TRP A 98 -1.62 14.39 -6.12
N ASP A 99 -0.51 15.12 -6.17
CA ASP A 99 0.64 14.84 -7.03
C ASP A 99 1.46 13.66 -6.46
N VAL A 100 0.95 12.46 -6.70
CA VAL A 100 1.59 11.20 -6.26
C VAL A 100 2.95 11.00 -6.93
N GLU A 101 3.11 11.41 -8.19
CA GLU A 101 4.36 11.25 -8.93
C GLU A 101 5.47 12.15 -8.37
N GLY A 102 5.15 13.42 -8.10
CA GLY A 102 6.02 14.37 -7.42
C GLY A 102 6.45 13.87 -6.04
N LEU A 103 5.48 13.43 -5.22
CA LEU A 103 5.76 12.86 -3.89
C LEU A 103 6.69 11.65 -3.95
N GLN A 104 6.45 10.71 -4.86
CA GLN A 104 7.31 9.53 -5.02
C GLN A 104 8.74 9.91 -5.43
N ASN A 105 8.88 10.88 -6.32
CA ASN A 105 10.19 11.33 -6.77
C ASN A 105 10.98 11.99 -5.63
N ASP A 106 10.36 12.90 -4.89
CA ASP A 106 11.02 13.61 -3.79
C ASP A 106 11.34 12.69 -2.61
N LEU A 107 10.47 11.73 -2.31
CA LEU A 107 10.72 10.69 -1.32
C LEU A 107 11.94 9.84 -1.71
N ARG A 108 12.03 9.43 -2.98
CA ARG A 108 13.18 8.68 -3.51
C ARG A 108 14.48 9.48 -3.39
N MET A 109 14.46 10.76 -3.75
CA MET A 109 15.62 11.64 -3.68
C MET A 109 16.06 11.86 -2.23
N THR A 110 15.12 12.07 -1.32
CA THR A 110 15.36 12.25 0.11
C THR A 110 15.96 10.99 0.73
N LYS A 111 15.40 9.81 0.43
CA LYS A 111 15.95 8.52 0.87
C LYS A 111 17.35 8.26 0.31
N ALA A 112 17.59 8.55 -0.97
CA ALA A 112 18.91 8.41 -1.59
C ALA A 112 19.94 9.34 -0.93
N LYS A 113 19.55 10.58 -0.62
CA LYS A 113 20.39 11.54 0.10
C LYS A 113 20.71 11.06 1.52
N LEU A 114 19.71 10.56 2.26
CA LEU A 114 19.91 9.99 3.59
C LEU A 114 20.82 8.75 3.56
N ALA A 115 20.65 7.89 2.57
CA ALA A 115 21.52 6.73 2.35
C ALA A 115 22.95 7.15 2.01
N GLY A 116 23.14 8.22 1.22
CA GLY A 116 24.46 8.80 0.96
C GLY A 116 25.10 9.42 2.20
N LEU A 117 24.33 10.18 2.98
CA LEU A 117 24.77 10.78 4.25
C LEU A 117 25.14 9.75 5.31
N ARG A 118 24.54 8.56 5.31
CA ARG A 118 24.95 7.44 6.18
C ARG A 118 26.28 6.81 5.75
N LYS A 119 26.65 6.93 4.47
CA LYS A 119 27.91 6.39 3.94
C LYS A 119 29.11 7.30 4.19
N GLU A 120 28.90 8.61 4.25
CA GLU A 120 29.93 9.63 4.49
C GLU A 120 30.68 9.53 5.84
N PRO A 121 30.01 9.36 7.00
CA PRO A 121 30.70 9.26 8.29
C PRO A 121 31.52 7.97 8.41
N GLY A 122 31.00 6.83 7.93
CA GLY A 122 31.75 5.57 7.91
C GLY A 122 32.97 5.62 6.99
N ALA A 123 32.82 6.18 5.79
CA ALA A 123 33.95 6.35 4.87
C ALA A 123 35.02 7.32 5.38
N SER A 124 34.61 8.39 6.06
CA SER A 124 35.54 9.35 6.66
C SER A 124 36.30 8.73 7.85
N LEU A 125 35.59 8.00 8.72
CA LEU A 125 36.19 7.32 9.87
C LEU A 125 37.12 6.19 9.43
N SER A 126 36.76 5.41 8.40
CA SER A 126 37.65 4.38 7.88
C SER A 126 38.90 4.97 7.23
N ALA A 127 38.80 6.12 6.55
CA ALA A 127 39.96 6.80 5.99
C ALA A 127 40.90 7.34 7.09
N GLU A 128 40.34 7.85 8.18
CA GLU A 128 41.09 8.29 9.35
C GLU A 128 41.76 7.11 10.08
N LEU A 129 41.04 6.00 10.29
CA LEU A 129 41.59 4.78 10.86
C LEU A 129 42.70 4.19 9.98
N LEU A 130 42.52 4.11 8.65
CA LEU A 130 43.54 3.63 7.70
C LEU A 130 44.81 4.51 7.72
N ALA A 131 44.66 5.82 7.95
CA ALA A 131 45.78 6.75 8.06
C ALA A 131 46.56 6.59 9.38
N LEU A 132 45.89 6.13 10.46
CA LEU A 132 46.48 5.88 11.77
C LEU A 132 47.06 4.46 11.89
N ASP A 133 46.31 3.47 11.40
CA ASP A 133 46.65 2.06 11.38
C ASP A 133 46.42 1.51 9.96
N GLY A 134 47.51 1.35 9.20
CA GLY A 134 47.50 0.92 7.80
C GLY A 134 47.06 -0.54 7.58
N ARG A 135 46.30 -1.12 8.52
CA ARG A 135 45.75 -2.49 8.50
C ARG A 135 44.23 -2.54 8.54
N ALA A 136 43.55 -1.42 8.71
CA ALA A 136 42.10 -1.37 8.71
C ALA A 136 41.55 -1.58 7.29
N ASP A 137 41.18 -2.81 6.94
CA ASP A 137 40.57 -3.08 5.65
C ASP A 137 39.12 -2.63 5.65
N LYS A 138 38.71 -1.90 4.60
CA LYS A 138 37.34 -1.40 4.42
C LYS A 138 36.29 -2.51 4.58
N GLU A 139 36.66 -3.73 4.21
CA GLU A 139 35.81 -4.93 4.21
C GLU A 139 35.41 -5.39 5.62
N ASP A 140 36.16 -4.98 6.65
CA ASP A 140 35.82 -5.28 8.05
C ASP A 140 34.71 -4.37 8.60
N TYR A 141 34.53 -3.19 8.01
CA TYR A 141 33.61 -2.16 8.49
C TYR A 141 32.55 -1.75 7.46
N PHE A 142 32.58 -2.28 6.24
CA PHE A 142 31.60 -1.97 5.20
C PHE A 142 30.99 -3.25 4.64
N ASP A 143 29.70 -3.44 4.87
CA ASP A 143 28.95 -4.51 4.26
C ASP A 143 28.51 -4.08 2.85
N ALA A 144 29.10 -4.70 1.83
CA ALA A 144 28.77 -4.42 0.44
C ALA A 144 27.37 -4.92 0.01
N ALA A 145 26.77 -5.88 0.73
CA ALA A 145 25.45 -6.41 0.42
C ALA A 145 24.32 -5.49 0.91
N SER A 146 24.47 -4.91 2.10
CA SER A 146 23.54 -3.91 2.66
C SER A 146 23.92 -2.47 2.28
N GLY A 147 25.19 -2.24 1.92
CA GLY A 147 25.74 -0.91 1.66
C GLY A 147 25.91 -0.07 2.93
N GLU A 148 25.95 -0.71 4.09
CA GLU A 148 26.04 -0.08 5.41
C GLU A 148 27.47 -0.12 5.95
N TRP A 149 27.83 0.90 6.72
CA TRP A 149 29.10 0.95 7.45
C TRP A 149 28.85 0.60 8.93
N ASP A 150 29.70 -0.22 9.52
CA ASP A 150 29.81 -0.38 10.97
C ASP A 150 30.53 0.83 11.57
N VAL A 151 29.79 1.92 11.70
CA VAL A 151 30.28 3.18 12.26
C VAL A 151 30.63 3.02 13.75
N GLU A 152 29.94 2.12 14.47
CA GLU A 152 30.19 1.90 15.89
C GLU A 152 31.52 1.17 16.10
N GLY A 153 31.78 0.11 15.33
CA GLY A 153 33.07 -0.58 15.30
C GLY A 153 34.22 0.35 14.91
N LEU A 154 34.04 1.18 13.86
CA LEU A 154 35.03 2.18 13.47
C LEU A 154 35.36 3.18 14.59
N GLN A 155 34.35 3.64 15.33
CA GLN A 155 34.54 4.58 16.44
C GLN A 155 35.20 3.93 17.66
N ASP A 156 34.90 2.66 17.95
CA ASP A 156 35.50 1.92 19.05
C ASP A 156 37.01 1.73 18.81
N ASP A 157 37.40 1.28 17.63
CA ASP A 157 38.81 1.06 17.28
C ASP A 157 39.62 2.37 17.24
N LEU A 158 39.05 3.45 16.70
CA LEU A 158 39.67 4.78 16.76
C LEU A 158 39.87 5.25 18.20
N ARG A 159 38.89 5.00 19.08
CA ARG A 159 38.99 5.37 20.50
C ARG A 159 40.03 4.51 21.23
N SER A 160 40.13 3.22 20.91
CA SER A 160 41.14 2.30 21.45
C SER A 160 42.56 2.71 21.06
N TRP A 161 42.74 3.36 19.90
CA TRP A 161 44.05 3.84 19.44
C TRP A 161 44.45 5.21 20.01
N LEU A 162 43.48 6.09 20.30
CA LEU A 162 43.73 7.46 20.77
C LEU A 162 43.73 7.61 22.31
N GLY A 163 43.25 6.60 23.04
CA GLY A 163 43.23 6.54 24.51
C GLY A 163 44.43 5.82 25.11
#